data_AF-X0Q9I4-F1
#
_entry.id   AF-X0Q9I4-F1
#
_cell.length_a   1.000
_cell.length_b   1.000
_cell.length_c   1.000
_cell.angle_alpha   90.00
_cell.angle_beta   90.00
_cell.angle_gamma   90.00
#
_symmetry.space_group_name_H-M   'P 1'
#
loop_
_entity.id
_entity.type
_entity.pdbx_description
1 polymer ?
#
loop_
_entity_poly.entity_id
_entity_poly.type
_entity_poly.pdbx_seq_one_letter_code
_entity_poly.pdbx_strand_id
1 'polypeptide(L)'
;MKKLNINDQNSKANLSNDQNSKANLSDGYVPRMLPLKIVTYHTGLSSTTIYDMLDKKSKRYDCTFPIQVKLSKGRVAWVESEVAKWLDDKIAARFQ
;
A
#
# COMPACT_ATOMS: atom_id res chain seq x y z
N MET A 1 45.03 -10.97 -43.36
CA MET A 1 45.34 -11.56 -42.03
C MET A 1 44.72 -10.68 -40.95
N LYS A 2 43.96 -11.30 -40.02
CA LYS A 2 43.52 -10.78 -38.69
C LYS A 2 42.44 -9.68 -38.74
N LYS A 3 41.16 -10.07 -38.85
CA LYS A 3 40.17 -10.49 -37.82
C LYS A 3 39.33 -9.30 -37.34
N LEU A 4 38.02 -9.44 -37.57
CA LEU A 4 36.91 -8.59 -37.14
C LEU A 4 37.09 -8.14 -35.68
N ASN A 5 36.86 -6.85 -35.42
CA ASN A 5 36.84 -6.31 -34.08
C ASN A 5 35.59 -6.83 -33.36
N ILE A 6 35.82 -7.74 -32.43
CA ILE A 6 34.84 -8.32 -31.51
C ILE A 6 34.63 -7.28 -30.42
N ASN A 7 33.55 -6.51 -30.50
CA ASN A 7 32.96 -5.84 -29.34
C ASN A 7 31.42 -5.96 -29.37
N ASP A 8 30.94 -7.09 -29.90
CA ASP A 8 29.55 -7.56 -29.79
C ASP A 8 29.38 -8.40 -28.50
N GLN A 9 29.66 -7.77 -27.34
CA GLN A 9 29.41 -8.36 -26.02
C GLN A 9 28.98 -7.35 -24.93
N ASN A 10 28.64 -6.09 -25.28
CA ASN A 10 28.15 -5.12 -24.28
C ASN A 10 26.64 -4.85 -24.36
N SER A 11 25.86 -5.84 -24.81
CA SER A 11 24.39 -5.79 -24.89
C SER A 11 23.69 -6.60 -23.79
N LYS A 12 24.40 -7.13 -22.80
CA LYS A 12 23.81 -7.88 -21.66
C LYS A 12 24.52 -7.64 -20.33
N ALA A 13 24.49 -6.41 -19.83
CA ALA A 13 24.72 -6.14 -18.40
C ALA A 13 24.24 -4.72 -18.08
N ASN A 14 22.97 -4.58 -17.70
CA ASN A 14 22.42 -3.61 -16.75
C ASN A 14 20.87 -3.63 -16.81
N LEU A 15 20.29 -4.83 -16.76
CA LEU A 15 18.94 -5.04 -16.25
C LEU A 15 19.11 -6.05 -15.11
N SER A 16 18.45 -5.81 -13.96
CA SER A 16 18.61 -6.47 -12.64
C SER A 16 19.76 -5.86 -11.81
N ASN A 17 19.55 -5.08 -10.76
CA ASN A 17 18.78 -5.41 -9.56
C ASN A 17 18.29 -4.14 -8.84
N ASP A 18 17.06 -3.71 -9.12
CA ASP A 18 16.35 -2.72 -8.26
C ASP A 18 15.20 -3.38 -7.49
N GLN A 19 15.32 -4.70 -7.27
CA GLN A 19 14.35 -5.51 -6.52
C GLN A 19 14.89 -5.98 -5.16
N ASN A 20 16.08 -5.52 -4.75
CA ASN A 20 16.72 -5.92 -3.48
C ASN A 20 16.74 -4.82 -2.40
N SER A 21 15.97 -3.74 -2.58
CA SER A 21 15.85 -2.63 -1.61
C SER A 21 14.61 -2.74 -0.69
N LYS A 22 13.67 -3.66 -0.95
CA LYS A 22 12.41 -3.79 -0.19
C LYS A 22 12.45 -4.70 1.05
N ALA A 23 13.57 -5.38 1.32
CA ALA A 23 13.63 -6.44 2.35
C ALA A 23 14.56 -6.17 3.55
N ASN A 24 15.05 -4.94 3.77
CA ASN A 24 15.92 -4.63 4.92
C ASN A 24 15.44 -3.42 5.74
N LEU A 25 14.28 -3.55 6.41
CA LEU A 25 13.81 -2.62 7.45
C LEU A 25 13.32 -3.36 8.71
N SER A 26 13.86 -4.56 8.97
CA SER A 26 13.49 -5.38 10.13
C SER A 26 14.22 -5.00 11.43
N ASP A 27 14.58 -3.71 11.59
CA ASP A 27 15.12 -3.20 12.84
C ASP A 27 14.27 -2.00 13.29
N GLY A 28 13.39 -2.23 14.27
CA GLY A 28 12.65 -1.16 14.96
C GLY A 28 11.56 -0.41 14.20
N TYR A 29 10.96 -0.96 13.12
CA TYR A 29 9.89 -0.25 12.41
C TYR A 29 8.64 -0.06 13.29
N VAL A 30 8.34 1.20 13.62
CA VAL A 30 7.11 1.60 14.31
C VAL A 30 6.05 1.96 13.26
N PRO A 31 4.90 1.25 13.22
CA PRO A 31 3.85 1.53 12.25
C PRO A 31 3.28 2.94 12.41
N ARG A 32 3.07 3.64 11.29
CA ARG A 32 2.37 4.93 11.30
C ARG A 32 0.85 4.72 11.40
N MET A 33 0.22 5.49 12.28
CA MET A 33 -1.22 5.47 12.53
C MET A 33 -1.91 6.71 11.95
N LEU A 34 -2.90 6.50 11.08
CA LEU A 34 -3.66 7.55 10.40
C LEU A 34 -4.98 7.82 11.14
N PRO A 35 -5.24 9.05 11.62
CA PRO A 35 -6.55 9.39 12.19
C PRO A 35 -7.62 9.47 11.07
N LEU A 36 -8.90 9.38 11.45
CA LEU A 36 -10.04 9.38 10.52
C LEU A 36 -9.96 10.48 9.46
N LYS A 37 -9.61 11.72 9.84
CA LYS A 37 -9.49 12.84 8.91
C LYS A 37 -8.49 12.57 7.77
N ILE A 38 -7.40 11.87 8.05
CA ILE A 38 -6.38 11.51 7.06
C ILE A 38 -6.85 10.34 6.20
N VAL A 39 -7.56 9.36 6.78
CA VAL A 39 -8.20 8.28 5.99
C VAL A 39 -9.24 8.86 5.02
N THR A 40 -10.09 9.77 5.47
CA THR A 40 -11.05 10.51 4.61
C THR A 40 -10.31 11.25 3.49
N TYR A 41 -9.21 11.94 3.81
CA TYR A 41 -8.41 12.65 2.81
C TYR A 41 -7.85 11.71 1.72
N HIS A 42 -7.24 10.59 2.11
CA HIS A 42 -6.63 9.66 1.14
C HIS A 42 -7.65 8.88 0.33
N THR A 43 -8.77 8.47 0.95
CA THR A 43 -9.79 7.66 0.28
C THR A 43 -10.82 8.48 -0.49
N GLY A 44 -10.93 9.78 -0.19
CA GLY A 44 -12.00 10.65 -0.70
C GLY A 44 -13.39 10.31 -0.13
N LEU A 45 -13.48 9.36 0.82
CA LEU A 45 -14.73 8.92 1.41
C LEU A 45 -15.09 9.74 2.64
N SER A 46 -16.40 9.99 2.81
CA SER A 46 -16.91 10.65 4.02
C SER A 46 -16.70 9.79 5.26
N SER A 47 -16.62 10.42 6.44
CA SER A 47 -16.56 9.72 7.73
C SER A 47 -17.69 8.71 7.91
N THR A 48 -18.91 9.06 7.50
CA THR A 48 -20.07 8.16 7.56
C THR A 48 -19.85 6.93 6.69
N THR A 49 -19.34 7.12 5.48
CA THR A 49 -19.03 6.00 4.58
C THR A 49 -17.96 5.09 5.18
N ILE A 50 -16.91 5.64 5.79
CA ILE A 50 -15.87 4.85 6.45
C ILE A 50 -16.46 3.97 7.57
N TYR A 51 -17.33 4.54 8.43
CA TYR A 51 -17.96 3.75 9.49
C TYR A 51 -18.97 2.73 8.94
N ASP A 52 -19.71 3.08 7.89
CA ASP A 52 -20.61 2.15 7.20
C ASP A 52 -19.84 0.94 6.63
N MET A 53 -18.62 1.14 6.14
CA MET A 53 -17.79 0.05 5.60
C MET A 53 -17.33 -0.94 6.69
N LEU A 54 -17.25 -0.49 7.95
CA LEU A 54 -16.87 -1.32 9.09
C LEU A 54 -18.06 -2.09 9.69
N ASP A 55 -19.29 -1.61 9.49
CA ASP A 55 -20.48 -2.24 10.07
C ASP A 55 -21.02 -3.36 9.16
N LYS A 56 -20.96 -4.60 9.65
CA LYS A 56 -21.50 -5.81 8.97
C LYS A 56 -22.97 -5.72 8.61
N LYS A 57 -23.74 -4.83 9.26
CA LYS A 57 -25.17 -4.62 8.97
C LYS A 57 -25.39 -3.60 7.86
N SER A 58 -24.38 -2.80 7.52
CA SER A 58 -24.47 -1.80 6.48
C SER A 58 -24.43 -2.44 5.09
N LYS A 59 -25.19 -1.87 4.15
CA LYS A 59 -25.11 -2.23 2.72
C LYS A 59 -23.75 -1.93 2.10
N ARG A 60 -22.96 -1.07 2.75
CA ARG A 60 -21.61 -0.68 2.30
C ARG A 60 -20.50 -1.45 3.02
N TYR A 61 -20.85 -2.45 3.84
CA TYR A 61 -19.87 -3.27 4.53
C TYR A 61 -18.83 -3.82 3.54
N ASP A 62 -17.56 -3.62 3.87
CA ASP A 62 -16.45 -4.13 3.08
C ASP A 62 -15.49 -4.85 4.04
N CYS A 63 -15.48 -6.18 3.98
CA CYS A 63 -14.60 -6.99 4.81
C CYS A 63 -13.12 -6.82 4.50
N THR A 64 -12.77 -6.20 3.36
CA THR A 64 -11.39 -5.89 2.97
C THR A 64 -10.95 -4.52 3.47
N PHE A 65 -11.87 -3.67 3.93
CA PHE A 65 -11.53 -2.35 4.42
C PHE A 65 -10.73 -2.45 5.74
N PRO A 66 -9.66 -1.65 5.91
CA PRO A 66 -8.81 -1.70 7.11
C PRO A 66 -9.58 -1.47 8.41
N ILE A 67 -9.23 -2.24 9.43
CA ILE A 67 -9.90 -2.19 10.73
C ILE A 67 -9.27 -1.08 11.59
N GLN A 68 -10.10 -0.30 12.28
CA GLN A 68 -9.63 0.76 13.16
C GLN A 68 -8.97 0.20 14.44
N VAL A 69 -7.86 0.83 14.84
CA VAL A 69 -7.16 0.62 16.11
C VAL A 69 -7.60 1.69 17.11
N LYS A 70 -8.03 1.29 18.30
CA LYS A 70 -8.32 2.21 19.41
C LYS A 70 -7.01 2.61 20.10
N LEU A 71 -6.60 3.86 19.96
CA LEU A 71 -5.39 4.40 20.59
C LEU A 71 -5.65 4.97 21.99
N SER A 72 -6.86 5.47 22.22
CA SER A 72 -7.33 5.92 23.54
C SER A 72 -8.86 5.83 23.62
N LYS A 73 -9.45 6.26 24.74
CA LYS A 73 -10.91 6.27 24.94
C LYS A 73 -11.69 7.01 23.83
N GLY A 74 -11.09 8.06 23.25
CA GLY A 74 -11.75 8.91 22.25
C GLY A 74 -11.02 8.99 20.91
N ARG A 75 -9.95 8.23 20.71
CA ARG A 75 -9.13 8.32 19.50
C ARG A 75 -8.96 6.96 18.85
N VAL A 76 -9.32 6.89 17.58
CA VAL A 76 -9.11 5.73 16.71
C VAL A 76 -8.24 6.13 15.53
N ALA A 77 -7.51 5.17 14.99
CA ALA A 77 -6.66 5.34 13.83
C ALA A 77 -6.58 4.05 13.01
N TRP A 78 -6.03 4.13 11.81
CA TRP A 78 -5.79 3.00 10.93
C TRP A 78 -4.31 2.86 10.65
N VAL A 79 -3.83 1.65 10.41
CA VAL A 79 -2.42 1.44 10.03
C VAL A 79 -2.22 1.97 8.61
N GLU A 80 -1.22 2.84 8.41
CA GLU A 80 -0.94 3.47 7.12
C GLU A 80 -0.76 2.44 6.00
N SER A 81 0.01 1.38 6.26
CA SER A 81 0.28 0.33 5.28
C SER A 81 -0.96 -0.47 4.88
N GLU A 82 -1.93 -0.64 5.78
CA GLU A 82 -3.19 -1.34 5.47
C GLU A 82 -4.09 -0.48 4.59
N VAL A 83 -4.17 0.84 4.87
CA VAL A 83 -4.92 1.79 4.03
C VAL A 83 -4.30 1.89 2.64
N ALA A 84 -2.97 1.98 2.56
CA ALA A 84 -2.25 1.98 1.28
C ALA A 84 -2.54 0.69 0.49
N LYS A 85 -2.40 -0.47 1.13
CA LYS A 85 -2.69 -1.76 0.50
C LYS A 85 -4.13 -1.84 -0.01
N TRP A 86 -5.12 -1.41 0.78
CA TRP A 86 -6.51 -1.44 0.36
C TRP A 86 -6.77 -0.55 -0.86
N LEU A 87 -6.15 0.64 -0.91
CA LEU A 87 -6.22 1.52 -2.08
C LEU A 87 -5.59 0.87 -3.31
N ASP A 88 -4.42 0.25 -3.16
CA ASP A 88 -3.75 -0.48 -4.25
C ASP A 88 -4.65 -1.61 -4.79
N ASP A 89 -5.30 -2.37 -3.90
CA ASP A 89 -6.24 -3.42 -4.27
C ASP A 89 -7.45 -2.84 -5.03
N LYS A 90 -7.99 -1.68 -4.63
CA LYS A 90 -9.07 -0.98 -5.38
C LYS A 90 -8.61 -0.49 -6.76
N ILE A 91 -7.38 0.01 -6.86
CA ILE A 91 -6.80 0.46 -8.13
C ILE A 91 -6.60 -0.73 -9.07
N ALA A 92 -6.09 -1.85 -8.56
CA ALA A 92 -5.90 -3.06 -9.34
C ALA A 92 -7.24 -3.64 -9.84
N ALA A 93 -8.27 -3.65 -9.00
CA ALA A 93 -9.61 -4.11 -9.36
C ALA A 93 -10.32 -3.23 -10.41
N ARG A 94 -9.84 -2.01 -10.71
CA ARG A 94 -10.44 -1.12 -11.73
C ARG A 94 -10.45 -1.73 -13.14
N PHE A 95 -9.55 -2.67 -13.41
CA PHE A 95 -9.32 -3.24 -14.73
C PHE A 95 -9.74 -4.71 -14.85
N GLN A 96 -10.46 -5.23 -13.85
CA GLN A 96 -11.01 -6.58 -13.83
C GLN A 96 -12.51 -6.53 -14.11
#